data_AF-A0A355SGL2-F1
#
_entry.id   AF-A0A355SGL2-F1
#
_cell.length_a   1.000
_cell.length_b   1.000
_cell.length_c   1.000
_cell.angle_alpha   90.00
_cell.angle_beta   90.00
_cell.angle_gamma   90.00
#
_symmetry.space_group_name_H-M   'P 1'
#
loop_
_entity.id
_entity.type
_entity.pdbx_description
1 polymer ?
#
loop_
_entity_poly.entity_id
_entity_poly.type
_entity_poly.pdbx_seq_one_letter_code
_entity_poly.pdbx_strand_id
1 'polypeptide(L)'
;MDERISSFIKSLREQLDGLPENEINKAVSYYEEYLSDAAEAGKNLDEVLMELGPSAKISGMVRAEMSIVKAQRSPGLGNFMGVLKNAFHGVTAPLAILALSIFVAISLSMVAVLFAGAVVVFIGAVAVGVGFIYEALIIPSHFKLEILGTIGIALGTTGILLIVAFGLYKLARLLVKISTGQIHRMQKKSGKPIPRMNKQEEYKKSNSKRTVLVCAVISAAGFLLFSISGLPVRYFTIFNSMKPENITMRTEEFDPGKINRISVTTEHSCIKLMRNSSDRILISYEQPDWLDYETGTVGNTLSFHEKSNGRLPLFELSRLHESRTQLVISMPEK
;
A
#
# COMPACT_ATOMS: atom_id res chain seq x y z
N MET A 1 54.12 -26.80 5.85
CA MET A 1 53.40 -25.52 5.98
C MET A 1 53.98 -24.79 7.17
N ASP A 2 54.28 -23.50 7.01
CA ASP A 2 54.82 -22.64 8.08
C ASP A 2 53.80 -22.52 9.23
N GLU A 3 54.25 -22.65 10.48
CA GLU A 3 53.40 -22.65 11.69
C GLU A 3 52.58 -21.35 11.82
N ARG A 4 53.13 -20.23 11.34
CA ARG A 4 52.46 -18.92 11.35
C ARG A 4 51.24 -18.89 10.43
N ILE A 5 51.33 -19.54 9.25
CA ILE A 5 50.22 -19.66 8.30
C ILE A 5 49.11 -20.48 8.94
N SER A 6 49.43 -21.64 9.50
CA SER A 6 48.44 -22.53 10.14
C SER A 6 47.73 -21.85 11.32
N SER A 7 48.46 -21.08 12.14
CA SER A 7 47.87 -20.31 13.24
C SER A 7 46.90 -19.22 12.75
N PHE A 8 47.30 -18.45 11.73
CA PHE A 8 46.44 -17.42 11.13
C PHE A 8 45.16 -18.02 10.52
N ILE A 9 45.30 -19.10 9.75
CA ILE A 9 44.19 -19.79 9.09
C ILE A 9 43.22 -20.39 10.12
N LYS A 10 43.73 -21.01 11.18
CA LYS A 10 42.89 -21.52 12.28
C LYS A 10 42.07 -20.40 12.92
N SER A 11 42.72 -19.28 13.25
CA SER A 11 42.05 -18.11 13.83
C SER A 11 41.00 -17.52 12.87
N LEU A 12 41.30 -17.45 11.57
CA LEU A 12 40.36 -16.98 10.56
C LEU A 12 39.13 -17.90 10.47
N ARG A 13 39.33 -19.22 10.49
CA ARG A 13 38.24 -20.21 10.45
C ARG A 13 37.31 -20.06 11.65
N GLU A 14 37.88 -19.94 12.85
CA GLU A 14 37.11 -19.75 14.10
C GLU A 14 36.25 -18.47 14.05
N GLN A 15 36.76 -17.38 13.47
CA GLN A 15 36.01 -16.13 13.38
C GLN A 15 34.98 -16.09 12.24
N LEU A 16 35.14 -16.93 11.23
CA LEU A 16 34.18 -17.11 10.14
C LEU A 16 33.02 -18.05 10.54
N ASP A 17 33.05 -18.61 11.76
CA ASP A 17 32.01 -19.49 12.28
C ASP A 17 30.60 -18.87 12.16
N GLY A 18 29.62 -19.72 11.82
CA GLY A 18 28.25 -19.31 11.50
C GLY A 18 28.03 -18.83 10.05
N LEU A 19 29.05 -18.84 9.18
CA LEU A 19 28.85 -18.79 7.73
C LEU A 19 28.63 -20.20 7.16
N PRO A 20 28.05 -20.34 5.95
CA PRO A 20 27.98 -21.63 5.28
C PRO A 20 29.37 -22.27 5.10
N GLU A 21 29.50 -23.56 5.44
CA GLU A 21 30.79 -24.28 5.46
C GLU A 21 31.54 -24.20 4.12
N ASN A 22 30.81 -24.21 3.01
CA ASN A 22 31.38 -24.04 1.67
C ASN A 22 32.02 -22.66 1.46
N GLU A 23 31.47 -21.59 2.05
CA GLU A 23 32.03 -20.24 1.97
C GLU A 23 33.18 -20.05 2.95
N ILE A 24 33.13 -20.68 4.13
CA ILE A 24 34.26 -20.73 5.08
C ILE A 24 35.46 -21.38 4.39
N ASN A 25 35.28 -22.56 3.81
CA ASN A 25 36.36 -23.30 3.16
C ASN A 25 36.96 -22.55 1.97
N LYS A 26 36.14 -21.86 1.16
CA LYS A 26 36.64 -21.00 0.07
C LYS A 26 37.48 -19.85 0.59
N ALA A 27 37.02 -19.15 1.63
CA ALA A 27 37.74 -18.02 2.19
C ALA A 27 39.08 -18.48 2.80
N VAL A 28 39.06 -19.57 3.57
CA VAL A 28 40.26 -20.17 4.16
C VAL A 28 41.25 -20.60 3.08
N SER A 29 40.81 -21.40 2.10
CA SER A 29 41.66 -21.88 1.01
C SER A 29 42.28 -20.74 0.21
N TYR A 30 41.54 -19.64 -0.05
CA TYR A 30 42.08 -18.47 -0.74
C TYR A 30 43.24 -17.80 0.03
N TYR A 31 43.09 -17.61 1.34
CA TYR A 31 44.16 -16.99 2.14
C TYR A 31 45.31 -17.95 2.41
N GLU A 32 45.04 -19.25 2.48
CA GLU A 32 46.06 -20.28 2.61
C GLU A 32 46.95 -20.34 1.35
N GLU A 33 46.34 -20.31 0.16
CA GLU A 33 47.04 -20.21 -1.13
C GLU A 33 47.83 -18.89 -1.21
N TYR A 34 47.18 -17.75 -0.92
CA TYR A 34 47.82 -16.43 -0.95
C TYR A 34 49.07 -16.34 -0.05
N LEU A 35 49.01 -16.89 1.17
CA LEU A 35 50.14 -16.88 2.10
C LEU A 35 51.22 -17.89 1.71
N SER A 36 50.83 -19.05 1.17
CA SER A 36 51.78 -20.07 0.70
C SER A 36 52.56 -19.56 -0.52
N ASP A 37 51.88 -18.95 -1.50
CA ASP A 37 52.50 -18.32 -2.67
C ASP A 37 53.51 -17.23 -2.26
N ALA A 38 53.17 -16.43 -1.25
CA ALA A 38 54.06 -15.40 -0.74
C ALA A 38 55.32 -15.99 -0.10
N ALA A 39 55.18 -17.10 0.64
CA ALA A 39 56.29 -17.82 1.24
C ALA A 39 57.19 -18.49 0.18
N GLU A 40 56.58 -19.11 -0.84
CA GLU A 40 57.30 -19.73 -1.96
C GLU A 40 58.04 -18.69 -2.82
N ALA A 41 57.46 -17.51 -3.00
CA ALA A 41 58.12 -16.37 -3.65
C ALA A 41 59.25 -15.73 -2.82
N GLY A 42 59.56 -16.28 -1.64
CA GLY A 42 60.63 -15.80 -0.76
C GLY A 42 60.34 -14.46 -0.07
N LYS A 43 59.08 -14.04 0.02
CA LYS A 43 58.70 -12.82 0.75
C LYS A 43 58.80 -13.06 2.27
N ASN A 44 59.08 -12.00 3.02
CA ASN A 44 59.05 -12.06 4.48
C ASN A 44 57.60 -12.24 4.95
N LEU A 45 57.29 -13.41 5.52
CA LEU A 45 55.93 -13.75 5.94
C LEU A 45 55.39 -12.83 7.04
N ASP A 46 56.25 -12.32 7.93
CA ASP A 46 55.82 -11.42 9.01
C ASP A 46 55.38 -10.06 8.45
N GLU A 47 56.07 -9.58 7.40
CA GLU A 47 55.70 -8.36 6.68
C GLU A 47 54.38 -8.56 5.92
N VAL A 48 54.21 -9.70 5.27
CA VAL A 48 52.96 -10.05 4.55
C VAL A 48 51.78 -10.15 5.52
N LEU A 49 51.94 -10.81 6.67
CA LEU A 49 50.89 -10.92 7.70
C LEU A 49 50.57 -9.55 8.32
N MET A 50 51.58 -8.70 8.54
CA MET A 50 51.39 -7.33 9.02
C MET A 50 50.60 -6.48 8.00
N GLU A 51 50.91 -6.60 6.71
CA GLU A 51 50.20 -5.91 5.63
C GLU A 51 48.75 -6.41 5.48
N LEU A 52 48.54 -7.73 5.58
CA LEU A 52 47.22 -8.37 5.55
C LEU A 52 46.36 -7.88 6.74
N GLY A 53 46.98 -7.79 7.91
CA GLY A 53 46.35 -7.39 9.18
C GLY A 53 45.72 -8.57 9.93
N PRO A 54 45.08 -8.31 11.08
CA PRO A 54 44.55 -9.36 11.94
C PRO A 54 43.41 -10.15 11.29
N SER A 55 43.31 -11.43 11.62
CA SER A 55 42.24 -12.34 11.15
C SER A 55 40.84 -11.74 11.36
N ALA A 56 40.63 -11.00 12.48
CA ALA A 56 39.38 -10.31 12.81
C ALA A 56 38.93 -9.30 11.76
N LYS A 57 39.90 -8.60 11.15
CA LYS A 57 39.62 -7.64 10.10
C LYS A 57 39.25 -8.34 8.80
N ILE A 58 39.93 -9.45 8.49
CA ILE A 58 39.67 -10.27 7.30
C ILE A 58 38.31 -10.95 7.38
N SER A 59 37.97 -11.56 8.52
CA SER A 59 36.66 -12.17 8.73
C SER A 59 35.52 -11.15 8.62
N GLY A 60 35.72 -9.92 9.13
CA GLY A 60 34.80 -8.80 8.94
C GLY A 60 34.59 -8.41 7.47
N MET A 61 35.68 -8.35 6.69
CA MET A 61 35.61 -8.08 5.23
C MET A 61 34.89 -9.19 4.47
N VAL A 62 35.17 -10.46 4.79
CA VAL A 62 34.48 -11.62 4.20
C VAL A 62 32.97 -11.58 4.51
N ARG A 63 32.61 -11.29 5.77
CA ARG A 63 31.20 -11.13 6.18
C ARG A 63 30.51 -9.96 5.47
N ALA A 64 31.21 -8.87 5.21
CA ALA A 64 30.69 -7.72 4.46
C ALA A 64 30.41 -8.08 3.00
N GLU A 65 31.36 -8.74 2.34
CA GLU A 65 31.18 -9.18 0.96
C GLU A 65 30.00 -10.16 0.84
N MET A 66 29.88 -11.09 1.79
CA MET A 66 28.77 -12.04 1.83
C MET A 66 27.41 -11.39 1.99
N SER A 67 27.28 -10.43 2.91
CA SER A 67 26.01 -9.74 3.09
C SER A 67 25.63 -8.91 1.86
N ILE A 68 26.62 -8.29 1.19
CA ILE A 68 26.42 -7.54 -0.06
C ILE A 68 25.90 -8.48 -1.15
N VAL A 69 26.57 -9.61 -1.37
CA VAL A 69 26.17 -10.60 -2.38
C VAL A 69 24.76 -11.11 -2.10
N LYS A 70 24.44 -11.44 -0.85
CA LYS A 70 23.11 -11.91 -0.44
C LYS A 70 22.02 -10.86 -0.69
N ALA A 71 22.28 -9.60 -0.35
CA ALA A 71 21.34 -8.50 -0.55
C ALA A 71 21.16 -8.12 -2.04
N GLN A 72 22.20 -8.26 -2.87
CA GLN A 72 22.08 -8.07 -4.32
C GLN A 72 21.25 -9.19 -4.97
N ARG A 73 21.42 -10.45 -4.53
CA ARG A 73 20.62 -11.60 -5.02
C ARG A 73 19.18 -11.51 -4.58
N SER A 74 18.97 -11.27 -3.29
CA SER A 74 17.66 -11.26 -2.64
C SER A 74 17.45 -9.93 -1.89
N PRO A 75 17.14 -8.84 -2.63
CA PRO A 75 16.97 -7.54 -2.01
C PRO A 75 15.74 -7.56 -1.11
N GLY A 76 15.93 -7.19 0.14
CA GLY A 76 14.91 -7.15 1.19
C GLY A 76 15.50 -6.49 2.44
N LEU A 77 14.62 -6.01 3.31
CA LEU A 77 15.04 -5.23 4.49
C LEU A 77 16.01 -6.00 5.39
N GLY A 78 15.76 -7.28 5.67
CA GLY A 78 16.64 -8.10 6.51
C GLY A 78 18.04 -8.30 5.92
N ASN A 79 18.13 -8.60 4.62
CA ASN A 79 19.42 -8.74 3.95
C ASN A 79 20.15 -7.40 3.84
N PHE A 80 19.42 -6.29 3.66
CA PHE A 80 20.00 -4.96 3.66
C PHE A 80 20.58 -4.60 5.04
N MET A 81 19.87 -4.90 6.13
CA MET A 81 20.37 -4.71 7.49
C MET A 81 21.68 -5.49 7.74
N GLY A 82 21.79 -6.69 7.20
CA GLY A 82 23.04 -7.46 7.22
C GLY A 82 24.20 -6.78 6.50
N VAL A 83 23.94 -6.05 5.41
CA VAL A 83 24.95 -5.21 4.75
C VAL A 83 25.34 -4.05 5.64
N LEU A 84 24.37 -3.35 6.21
CA LEU A 84 24.62 -2.18 7.06
C LEU A 84 25.46 -2.54 8.29
N LYS A 85 25.17 -3.67 8.95
CA LYS A 85 25.95 -4.18 10.09
C LYS A 85 27.43 -4.38 9.74
N ASN A 86 27.71 -4.81 8.53
CA ASN A 86 29.08 -5.13 8.09
C ASN A 86 29.73 -4.00 7.27
N ALA A 87 29.01 -2.90 6.99
CA ALA A 87 29.43 -1.85 6.08
C ALA A 87 30.71 -1.12 6.54
N PHE A 88 30.97 -1.08 7.84
CA PHE A 88 32.07 -0.32 8.43
C PHE A 88 33.40 -1.09 8.53
N HIS A 89 33.41 -2.43 8.37
CA HIS A 89 34.64 -3.22 8.52
C HIS A 89 35.74 -2.90 7.47
N GLY A 90 35.36 -2.31 6.33
CA GLY A 90 36.28 -1.97 5.24
C GLY A 90 36.70 -0.50 5.17
N VAL A 91 36.26 0.36 6.10
CA VAL A 91 36.49 1.82 6.02
C VAL A 91 37.21 2.32 7.27
N THR A 92 38.42 2.86 7.08
CA THR A 92 39.28 3.32 8.18
C THR A 92 39.42 4.84 8.27
N ALA A 93 39.14 5.58 7.20
CA ALA A 93 39.28 7.04 7.17
C ALA A 93 38.12 7.74 7.88
N PRO A 94 38.35 8.67 8.83
CA PRO A 94 37.30 9.32 9.62
C PRO A 94 36.22 10.03 8.78
N LEU A 95 36.65 10.78 7.76
CA LEU A 95 35.74 11.45 6.82
C LEU A 95 34.91 10.45 6.00
N ALA A 96 35.50 9.32 5.62
CA ALA A 96 34.79 8.28 4.88
C ALA A 96 33.76 7.56 5.77
N ILE A 97 34.06 7.35 7.05
CA ILE A 97 33.12 6.79 8.03
C ILE A 97 31.92 7.72 8.21
N LEU A 98 32.14 9.03 8.34
CA LEU A 98 31.07 10.02 8.47
C LEU A 98 30.18 10.05 7.22
N ALA A 99 30.78 10.12 6.03
CA ALA A 99 30.04 10.10 4.77
C ALA A 99 29.24 8.79 4.59
N LEU A 100 29.84 7.64 4.91
CA LEU A 100 29.16 6.35 4.86
C LEU A 100 28.01 6.28 5.85
N SER A 101 28.17 6.81 7.06
CA SER A 101 27.13 6.83 8.09
C SER A 101 25.90 7.60 7.63
N ILE A 102 26.09 8.80 7.06
CA ILE A 102 25.01 9.62 6.50
C ILE A 102 24.29 8.86 5.38
N PHE A 103 25.05 8.28 4.44
CA PHE A 103 24.50 7.51 3.34
C PHE A 103 23.68 6.29 3.82
N VAL A 104 24.21 5.56 4.80
CA VAL A 104 23.53 4.40 5.39
C VAL A 104 22.22 4.83 6.07
N ALA A 105 22.23 5.91 6.84
CA ALA A 105 21.03 6.42 7.49
C ALA A 105 19.93 6.80 6.48
N ILE A 106 20.28 7.56 5.43
CA ILE A 106 19.33 7.98 4.38
C ILE A 106 18.81 6.77 3.59
N SER A 107 19.69 5.84 3.22
CA SER A 107 19.28 4.66 2.46
C SER A 107 18.38 3.73 3.28
N LEU A 108 18.67 3.55 4.58
CA LEU A 108 17.83 2.76 5.47
C LEU A 108 16.45 3.39 5.66
N SER A 109 16.38 4.70 5.92
CA SER A 109 15.09 5.38 6.10
C SER A 109 14.23 5.29 4.84
N MET A 110 14.81 5.52 3.66
CA MET A 110 14.11 5.44 2.38
C MET A 110 13.61 4.02 2.08
N VAL A 111 14.44 3.00 2.30
CA VAL A 111 14.04 1.59 2.13
C VAL A 111 12.94 1.21 3.11
N ALA A 112 13.05 1.61 4.38
CA ALA A 112 12.05 1.33 5.41
C ALA A 112 10.70 1.97 5.09
N VAL A 113 10.68 3.25 4.69
CA VAL A 113 9.46 3.97 4.30
C VAL A 113 8.77 3.31 3.11
N LEU A 114 9.51 2.87 2.09
CA LEU A 114 8.90 2.19 0.94
C LEU A 114 8.34 0.81 1.29
N PHE A 115 9.04 0.02 2.11
CA PHE A 115 8.50 -1.28 2.56
C PHE A 115 7.26 -1.09 3.45
N ALA A 116 7.30 -0.14 4.39
CA ALA A 116 6.16 0.18 5.24
C ALA A 116 4.98 0.69 4.40
N GLY A 117 5.23 1.61 3.46
CA GLY A 117 4.23 2.13 2.53
C GLY A 117 3.60 1.03 1.68
N ALA A 118 4.40 0.07 1.18
CA ALA A 118 3.88 -1.08 0.44
C ALA A 118 2.91 -1.93 1.29
N VAL A 119 3.25 -2.17 2.56
CA VAL A 119 2.41 -2.93 3.50
C VAL A 119 1.13 -2.17 3.84
N VAL A 120 1.23 -0.87 4.15
CA VAL A 120 0.07 -0.01 4.48
C VAL A 120 -0.91 0.05 3.31
N VAL A 121 -0.41 0.28 2.08
CA VAL A 121 -1.26 0.32 0.88
C VAL A 121 -1.89 -1.05 0.60
N PHE A 122 -1.16 -2.15 0.84
CA PHE A 122 -1.72 -3.50 0.69
C PHE A 122 -2.87 -3.76 1.68
N ILE A 123 -2.69 -3.43 2.96
CA ILE A 123 -3.75 -3.56 3.97
C ILE A 123 -4.94 -2.66 3.60
N GLY A 124 -4.68 -1.43 3.17
CA GLY A 124 -5.70 -0.52 2.66
C GLY A 124 -6.49 -1.09 1.48
N ALA A 125 -5.81 -1.76 0.53
CA ALA A 125 -6.45 -2.40 -0.61
C ALA A 125 -7.47 -3.47 -0.19
N VAL A 126 -7.11 -4.26 0.84
CA VAL A 126 -7.99 -5.29 1.40
C VAL A 126 -9.16 -4.65 2.14
N ALA A 127 -8.90 -3.66 3.00
CA ALA A 127 -9.94 -2.99 3.78
C ALA A 127 -10.96 -2.29 2.87
N VAL A 128 -10.50 -1.54 1.86
CA VAL A 128 -11.37 -0.87 0.87
C VAL A 128 -12.19 -1.90 0.08
N GLY A 129 -11.55 -2.98 -0.38
CA GLY A 129 -12.26 -4.04 -1.11
C GLY A 129 -13.35 -4.69 -0.28
N VAL A 130 -13.06 -5.06 0.96
CA VAL A 130 -14.04 -5.63 1.91
C VAL A 130 -15.16 -4.63 2.21
N GLY A 131 -14.84 -3.36 2.42
CA GLY A 131 -15.83 -2.31 2.69
C GLY A 131 -16.85 -2.17 1.55
N PHE A 132 -16.38 -2.08 0.31
CA PHE A 132 -17.30 -2.00 -0.84
C PHE A 132 -18.07 -3.31 -1.09
N ILE A 133 -17.46 -4.47 -0.82
CA ILE A 133 -18.20 -5.75 -0.90
C ILE A 133 -19.32 -5.77 0.14
N TYR A 134 -19.07 -5.29 1.36
CA TYR A 134 -20.08 -5.19 2.40
C TYR A 134 -21.22 -4.25 1.99
N GLU A 135 -20.91 -3.06 1.46
CA GLU A 135 -21.93 -2.15 0.88
C GLU A 135 -22.78 -2.85 -0.18
N ALA A 136 -22.14 -3.60 -1.10
CA ALA A 136 -22.86 -4.32 -2.16
C ALA A 136 -23.83 -5.39 -1.61
N LEU A 137 -23.55 -5.97 -0.44
CA LEU A 137 -24.39 -6.98 0.19
C LEU A 137 -25.62 -6.40 0.90
N ILE A 138 -25.57 -5.13 1.32
CA ILE A 138 -26.69 -4.45 1.98
C ILE A 138 -27.72 -3.96 0.95
N ILE A 139 -27.29 -3.68 -0.28
CA ILE A 139 -28.18 -3.21 -1.36
C ILE A 139 -29.27 -4.27 -1.63
N PRO A 140 -30.56 -3.86 -1.66
CA PRO A 140 -31.65 -4.77 -2.00
C PRO A 140 -31.45 -5.50 -3.33
N SER A 141 -31.77 -6.80 -3.36
CA SER A 141 -31.47 -7.72 -4.48
C SER A 141 -32.08 -7.36 -5.84
N HIS A 142 -33.09 -6.48 -5.86
CA HIS A 142 -33.72 -6.00 -7.09
C HIS A 142 -32.89 -4.90 -7.78
N PHE A 143 -31.99 -4.22 -7.07
CA PHE A 143 -31.07 -3.19 -7.62
C PHE A 143 -29.78 -3.81 -8.16
N LYS A 144 -29.91 -4.65 -9.20
CA LYS A 144 -28.81 -5.44 -9.76
C LYS A 144 -27.68 -4.58 -10.36
N LEU A 145 -28.02 -3.45 -10.98
CA LEU A 145 -27.02 -2.57 -11.60
C LEU A 145 -26.15 -1.89 -10.53
N GLU A 146 -26.76 -1.46 -9.43
CA GLU A 146 -26.08 -0.82 -8.31
C GLU A 146 -25.18 -1.79 -7.55
N ILE A 147 -25.64 -3.04 -7.33
CA ILE A 147 -24.80 -4.11 -6.78
C ILE A 147 -23.58 -4.35 -7.69
N LEU A 148 -23.82 -4.51 -8.99
CA LEU A 148 -22.76 -4.74 -9.97
C LEU A 148 -21.76 -3.58 -10.03
N GLY A 149 -22.24 -2.35 -9.96
CA GLY A 149 -21.41 -1.16 -9.92
C GLY A 149 -20.55 -1.07 -8.66
N THR A 150 -21.13 -1.38 -7.51
CA THR A 150 -20.42 -1.40 -6.21
C THR A 150 -19.33 -2.47 -6.17
N ILE A 151 -19.60 -3.67 -6.70
CA ILE A 151 -18.58 -4.71 -6.88
C ILE A 151 -17.52 -4.24 -7.88
N GLY A 152 -17.92 -3.55 -8.95
CA GLY A 152 -17.04 -2.96 -9.93
C GLY A 152 -16.02 -2.00 -9.32
N ILE A 153 -16.47 -1.03 -8.52
CA ILE A 153 -15.58 -0.09 -7.84
C ILE A 153 -14.70 -0.77 -6.80
N ALA A 154 -15.18 -1.81 -6.11
CA ALA A 154 -14.38 -2.63 -5.21
C ALA A 154 -13.19 -3.26 -5.95
N LEU A 155 -13.46 -3.99 -7.04
CA LEU A 155 -12.43 -4.64 -7.86
C LEU A 155 -11.49 -3.61 -8.50
N GLY A 156 -12.05 -2.51 -9.01
CA GLY A 156 -11.33 -1.39 -9.61
C GLY A 156 -10.28 -0.82 -8.67
N THR A 157 -10.74 -0.31 -7.53
CA THR A 157 -9.90 0.37 -6.53
C THR A 157 -8.91 -0.59 -5.86
N THR A 158 -9.34 -1.78 -5.45
CA THR A 158 -8.44 -2.78 -4.84
C THR A 158 -7.33 -3.17 -5.80
N GLY A 159 -7.62 -3.44 -7.08
CA GLY A 159 -6.57 -3.82 -8.03
C GLY A 159 -5.58 -2.68 -8.31
N ILE A 160 -6.01 -1.41 -8.36
CA ILE A 160 -5.10 -0.25 -8.46
C ILE A 160 -4.20 -0.19 -7.23
N LEU A 161 -4.76 -0.27 -6.02
CA LEU A 161 -3.99 -0.22 -4.79
C LEU A 161 -2.98 -1.37 -4.68
N LEU A 162 -3.34 -2.57 -5.14
CA LEU A 162 -2.41 -3.70 -5.23
C LEU A 162 -1.26 -3.45 -6.21
N ILE A 163 -1.52 -2.81 -7.35
CA ILE A 163 -0.47 -2.41 -8.30
C ILE A 163 0.47 -1.38 -7.66
N VAL A 164 -0.08 -0.39 -6.94
CA VAL A 164 0.71 0.63 -6.23
C VAL A 164 1.56 -0.01 -5.14
N ALA A 165 0.99 -0.87 -4.29
CA ALA A 165 1.72 -1.61 -3.26
C ALA A 165 2.86 -2.45 -3.86
N PHE A 166 2.58 -3.13 -4.97
CA PHE A 166 3.58 -3.90 -5.71
C PHE A 166 4.69 -3.02 -6.29
N GLY A 167 4.34 -1.85 -6.82
CA GLY A 167 5.28 -0.84 -7.32
C GLY A 167 6.22 -0.35 -6.22
N LEU A 168 5.68 0.02 -5.05
CA LEU A 168 6.46 0.43 -3.88
C LEU A 168 7.40 -0.68 -3.41
N TYR A 169 6.92 -1.92 -3.33
CA TYR A 169 7.74 -3.08 -2.99
C TYR A 169 8.89 -3.31 -3.98
N LYS A 170 8.62 -3.19 -5.29
CA LYS A 170 9.66 -3.31 -6.32
C LYS A 170 10.68 -2.18 -6.26
N LEU A 171 10.22 -0.95 -6.02
CA LEU A 171 11.08 0.22 -5.86
C LEU A 171 11.99 0.05 -4.63
N ALA A 172 11.46 -0.41 -3.50
CA ALA A 172 12.24 -0.71 -2.30
C ALA A 172 13.36 -1.72 -2.59
N ARG A 173 13.04 -2.81 -3.32
CA ARG A 173 14.04 -3.81 -3.72
C ARG A 173 15.09 -3.25 -4.68
N LEU A 174 14.70 -2.36 -5.59
CA LEU A 174 15.63 -1.69 -6.48
C LEU A 174 16.58 -0.78 -5.69
N LEU A 175 16.07 -0.01 -4.74
CA LEU A 175 16.91 0.81 -3.87
C LEU A 175 17.88 -0.03 -3.06
N VAL A 176 17.45 -1.14 -2.47
CA VAL A 176 18.39 -2.06 -1.78
C VAL A 176 19.51 -2.52 -2.72
N LYS A 177 19.21 -2.88 -3.98
CA LYS A 177 20.26 -3.24 -4.96
C LYS A 177 21.22 -2.08 -5.24
N ILE A 178 20.68 -0.87 -5.43
CA ILE A 178 21.49 0.31 -5.72
C ILE A 178 22.37 0.65 -4.51
N SER A 179 21.79 0.75 -3.31
CA SER A 179 22.49 1.08 -2.06
C SER A 179 23.59 0.08 -1.75
N THR A 180 23.32 -1.22 -1.86
CA THR A 180 24.34 -2.27 -1.64
C THR A 180 25.44 -2.23 -2.69
N GLY A 181 25.12 -1.90 -3.94
CA GLY A 181 26.10 -1.65 -4.99
C GLY A 181 27.02 -0.47 -4.68
N GLN A 182 26.49 0.62 -4.13
CA GLN A 182 27.29 1.78 -3.73
C GLN A 182 28.19 1.46 -2.52
N ILE A 183 27.67 0.77 -1.50
CA ILE A 183 28.46 0.33 -0.34
C ILE A 183 29.62 -0.57 -0.80
N HIS A 184 29.37 -1.51 -1.71
CA HIS A 184 30.41 -2.36 -2.28
C HIS A 184 31.51 -1.55 -2.99
N ARG A 185 31.14 -0.52 -3.77
CA ARG A 185 32.11 0.37 -4.42
C ARG A 185 32.95 1.16 -3.42
N MET A 186 32.36 1.58 -2.30
CA MET A 186 33.08 2.30 -1.24
C MET A 186 34.08 1.38 -0.52
N GLN A 187 33.71 0.12 -0.24
CA GLN A 187 34.58 -0.85 0.42
C GLN A 187 35.73 -1.33 -0.48
N LYS A 188 35.48 -1.57 -1.77
CA LYS A 188 36.50 -2.10 -2.70
C LYS A 188 37.67 -1.14 -2.93
N LYS A 189 37.53 0.16 -2.64
CA LYS A 189 38.64 1.13 -2.67
C LYS A 189 39.74 0.84 -1.64
N SER A 190 39.53 -0.08 -0.68
CA SER A 190 40.53 -0.41 0.36
C SER A 190 41.73 -1.24 -0.14
N GLY A 191 41.76 -1.71 -1.40
CA GLY A 191 42.96 -2.32 -2.02
C GLY A 191 43.37 -3.72 -1.55
N LYS A 192 42.73 -4.29 -0.52
CA LYS A 192 43.07 -5.62 0.02
C LYS A 192 42.46 -6.77 -0.81
N PRO A 193 43.15 -7.92 -0.95
CA PRO A 193 42.62 -9.10 -1.62
C PRO A 193 41.43 -9.68 -0.84
N ILE A 194 40.27 -9.78 -1.49
CA ILE A 194 39.03 -10.36 -0.95
C ILE A 194 38.60 -11.52 -1.85
N PRO A 195 38.33 -12.72 -1.30
CA PRO A 195 37.89 -13.86 -2.09
C PRO A 195 36.58 -13.58 -2.82
N ARG A 196 36.51 -13.90 -4.11
CA ARG A 196 35.27 -13.80 -4.89
C ARG A 196 34.34 -14.96 -4.53
N MET A 197 33.30 -14.67 -3.77
CA MET A 197 32.32 -15.70 -3.40
C MET A 197 31.37 -16.04 -4.56
N ASN A 198 31.03 -17.33 -4.67
CA ASN A 198 30.45 -17.89 -5.89
C ASN A 198 28.99 -17.45 -6.08
N LYS A 199 28.64 -16.92 -7.26
CA LYS A 199 27.31 -16.36 -7.60
C LYS A 199 26.20 -17.39 -7.83
N GLN A 200 26.54 -18.67 -7.84
CA GLN A 200 25.69 -19.73 -8.38
C GLN A 200 24.66 -20.24 -7.36
N GLU A 201 23.46 -19.67 -7.38
CA GLU A 201 22.19 -20.42 -7.33
C GLU A 201 21.14 -19.63 -8.11
N GLU A 202 20.49 -20.28 -9.10
CA GLU A 202 19.49 -19.67 -9.97
C GLU A 202 18.23 -19.28 -9.19
N TYR A 203 18.07 -17.99 -8.90
CA TYR A 203 16.84 -17.48 -8.33
C TYR A 203 15.72 -17.52 -9.38
N LYS A 204 14.73 -18.39 -9.18
CA LYS A 204 13.56 -18.56 -10.06
C LYS A 204 12.87 -17.21 -10.29
N LYS A 205 13.01 -16.67 -11.50
CA LYS A 205 12.50 -15.34 -11.86
C LYS A 205 10.96 -15.37 -11.88
N SER A 206 10.34 -14.94 -10.77
CA SER A 206 8.89 -14.79 -10.70
C SER A 206 8.38 -13.87 -11.82
N ASN A 207 7.38 -14.33 -12.58
CA ASN A 207 6.80 -13.61 -13.73
C ASN A 207 5.87 -12.48 -13.28
N SER A 208 6.46 -11.50 -12.59
CA SER A 208 5.77 -10.36 -11.99
C SER A 208 5.02 -9.48 -13.01
N LYS A 209 5.39 -9.52 -14.30
CA LYS A 209 4.68 -8.81 -15.36
C LYS A 209 3.28 -9.37 -15.55
N ARG A 210 3.13 -10.70 -15.50
CA ARG A 210 1.84 -11.38 -15.64
C ARG A 210 0.90 -11.02 -14.48
N THR A 211 1.40 -11.00 -13.24
CA THR A 211 0.59 -10.63 -12.07
C THR A 211 0.09 -9.19 -12.16
N VAL A 212 0.96 -8.23 -12.49
CA VAL A 212 0.56 -6.82 -12.65
C VAL A 212 -0.46 -6.66 -13.78
N LEU A 213 -0.25 -7.35 -14.91
CA LEU A 213 -1.18 -7.33 -16.03
C LEU A 213 -2.56 -7.86 -15.63
N VAL A 214 -2.61 -8.99 -14.91
CA VAL A 214 -3.88 -9.57 -14.43
C VAL A 214 -4.60 -8.59 -13.49
N CYS A 215 -3.90 -7.99 -12.53
CA CYS A 215 -4.50 -6.99 -11.65
C CYS A 215 -5.02 -5.77 -12.43
N ALA A 216 -4.28 -5.30 -13.43
CA ALA A 216 -4.68 -4.15 -14.25
C ALA A 216 -5.92 -4.44 -15.09
N VAL A 217 -6.01 -5.63 -15.68
CA VAL A 217 -7.18 -6.07 -16.45
C VAL A 217 -8.41 -6.21 -15.53
N ILE A 218 -8.26 -6.81 -14.35
CA ILE A 218 -9.35 -6.93 -13.37
C ILE A 218 -9.81 -5.54 -12.91
N SER A 219 -8.88 -4.63 -12.62
CA SER A 219 -9.21 -3.24 -12.26
C SER A 219 -9.98 -2.54 -13.37
N ALA A 220 -9.50 -2.63 -14.61
CA ALA A 220 -10.15 -2.00 -15.75
C ALA A 220 -11.57 -2.54 -15.97
N ALA A 221 -11.76 -3.87 -15.86
CA ALA A 221 -13.08 -4.48 -15.90
C ALA A 221 -13.98 -3.99 -14.75
N GLY A 222 -13.43 -3.87 -13.53
CA GLY A 222 -14.15 -3.33 -12.38
C GLY A 222 -14.65 -1.90 -12.60
N PHE A 223 -13.78 -0.99 -13.05
CA PHE A 223 -14.19 0.38 -13.37
C PHE A 223 -15.21 0.45 -14.49
N LEU A 224 -15.09 -0.41 -15.50
CA LEU A 224 -16.08 -0.49 -16.58
C LEU A 224 -17.46 -0.88 -16.02
N LEU A 225 -17.53 -1.86 -15.12
CA LEU A 225 -18.79 -2.24 -14.45
C LEU A 225 -19.35 -1.09 -13.60
N PHE A 226 -18.48 -0.39 -12.86
CA PHE A 226 -18.87 0.80 -12.10
C PHE A 226 -19.44 1.90 -13.02
N SER A 227 -18.80 2.18 -14.15
CA SER A 227 -19.29 3.14 -15.14
C SER A 227 -20.66 2.78 -15.70
N ILE A 228 -20.87 1.52 -16.06
CA ILE A 228 -22.14 1.06 -16.65
C ILE A 228 -23.30 1.11 -15.65
N SER A 229 -23.03 1.00 -14.34
CA SER A 229 -24.08 1.02 -13.31
C SER A 229 -24.86 2.33 -13.18
N GLY A 230 -24.35 3.43 -13.74
CA GLY A 230 -24.93 4.77 -13.56
C GLY A 230 -24.65 5.41 -12.20
N LEU A 231 -24.06 4.67 -11.24
CA LEU A 231 -23.64 5.21 -9.94
C LEU A 231 -22.71 6.43 -10.06
N PRO A 232 -21.71 6.49 -10.96
CA PRO A 232 -20.85 7.66 -11.06
C PRO A 232 -21.62 8.92 -11.41
N VAL A 233 -22.59 8.81 -12.32
CA VAL A 233 -23.43 9.95 -12.73
C VAL A 233 -24.31 10.38 -11.56
N ARG A 234 -24.93 9.44 -10.83
CA ARG A 234 -25.72 9.76 -9.63
C ARG A 234 -24.90 10.50 -8.58
N TYR A 235 -23.73 9.97 -8.22
CA TYR A 235 -22.84 10.64 -7.27
C TYR A 235 -22.40 12.01 -7.78
N PHE A 236 -22.01 12.11 -9.05
CA PHE A 236 -21.63 13.40 -9.64
C PHE A 236 -22.77 14.43 -9.54
N THR A 237 -24.01 14.03 -9.87
CA THR A 237 -25.19 14.90 -9.77
C THR A 237 -25.43 15.35 -8.33
N ILE A 238 -25.35 14.43 -7.35
CA ILE A 238 -25.54 14.76 -5.93
C ILE A 238 -24.44 15.71 -5.43
N PHE A 239 -23.16 15.40 -5.70
CA PHE A 239 -22.03 16.20 -5.23
C PHE A 239 -21.95 17.59 -5.86
N ASN A 240 -22.55 17.78 -7.04
CA ASN A 240 -22.68 19.08 -7.69
C ASN A 240 -24.02 19.78 -7.38
N SER A 241 -24.81 19.26 -6.43
CA SER A 241 -26.13 19.81 -6.07
C SER A 241 -27.00 20.07 -7.29
N MET A 242 -26.98 19.13 -8.23
CA MET A 242 -27.82 19.13 -9.43
C MET A 242 -29.12 18.38 -9.14
N LYS A 243 -30.17 18.70 -9.90
CA LYS A 243 -31.45 18.01 -9.77
C LYS A 243 -31.34 16.57 -10.32
N PRO A 244 -31.77 15.54 -9.58
CA PRO A 244 -31.77 14.17 -10.07
C PRO A 244 -32.62 14.01 -11.34
N GLU A 245 -32.20 13.14 -12.26
CA GLU A 245 -32.94 12.88 -13.50
C GLU A 245 -34.21 12.05 -13.26
N ASN A 246 -34.14 11.05 -12.37
CA ASN A 246 -35.25 10.15 -12.07
C ASN A 246 -35.98 10.61 -10.80
N ILE A 247 -36.97 11.48 -10.98
CA ILE A 247 -37.85 11.95 -9.90
C ILE A 247 -39.28 11.50 -10.19
N THR A 248 -39.92 10.89 -9.20
CA THR A 248 -41.35 10.59 -9.24
C THR A 248 -42.09 11.62 -8.39
N MET A 249 -42.99 12.39 -9.02
CA MET A 249 -43.84 13.33 -8.29
C MET A 249 -44.92 12.56 -7.52
N ARG A 250 -45.01 12.79 -6.21
CA ARG A 250 -46.03 12.23 -5.33
C ARG A 250 -46.78 13.36 -4.65
N THR A 251 -48.08 13.43 -4.86
CA THR A 251 -48.93 14.46 -4.25
C THR A 251 -50.02 13.80 -3.43
N GLU A 252 -50.11 14.18 -2.16
CA GLU A 252 -51.11 13.71 -1.22
C GLU A 252 -51.87 14.90 -0.63
N GLU A 253 -53.19 14.72 -0.46
CA GLU A 253 -54.10 15.72 0.07
C GLU A 253 -54.60 15.34 1.46
N PHE A 254 -54.61 16.29 2.37
CA PHE A 254 -55.03 16.10 3.75
C PHE A 254 -56.06 17.14 4.18
N ASP A 255 -57.01 16.71 5.01
CA ASP A 255 -58.02 17.58 5.60
C ASP A 255 -57.43 18.39 6.76
N PRO A 256 -57.40 19.73 6.70
CA PRO A 256 -56.84 20.56 7.77
C PRO A 256 -57.66 20.49 9.07
N GLY A 257 -58.94 20.12 9.02
CA GLY A 257 -59.86 20.21 10.17
C GLY A 257 -59.44 19.36 11.38
N LYS A 258 -58.58 18.36 11.19
CA LYS A 258 -58.08 17.47 12.26
C LYS A 258 -56.58 17.64 12.56
N ILE A 259 -55.89 18.54 11.86
CA ILE A 259 -54.42 18.66 11.90
C ILE A 259 -54.04 19.99 12.54
N ASN A 260 -53.30 19.95 13.66
CA ASN A 260 -52.76 21.16 14.32
C ASN A 260 -51.23 21.22 14.31
N ARG A 261 -50.56 20.16 13.84
CA ARG A 261 -49.11 20.06 13.76
C ARG A 261 -48.71 19.29 12.50
N ILE A 262 -47.66 19.76 11.84
CA ILE A 262 -46.98 19.05 10.76
C ILE A 262 -45.56 18.76 11.23
N SER A 263 -45.16 17.50 11.18
CA SER A 263 -43.82 17.03 11.54
C SER A 263 -43.17 16.43 10.30
N VAL A 264 -41.97 16.91 9.98
CA VAL A 264 -41.25 16.51 8.77
C VAL A 264 -39.84 16.12 9.15
N THR A 265 -39.42 14.95 8.70
CA THR A 265 -38.05 14.46 8.82
C THR A 265 -37.58 14.05 7.44
N THR A 266 -36.61 14.79 6.89
CA THR A 266 -35.97 14.54 5.60
C THR A 266 -34.56 14.02 5.83
N GLU A 267 -34.14 13.03 5.06
CA GLU A 267 -32.76 12.51 5.06
C GLU A 267 -31.87 13.29 4.08
N HIS A 268 -32.44 13.81 3.00
CA HIS A 268 -31.67 14.53 1.99
C HIS A 268 -32.46 15.63 1.28
N SER A 269 -33.80 15.55 1.22
CA SER A 269 -34.62 16.51 0.47
C SER A 269 -34.78 17.87 1.17
N CYS A 270 -34.88 18.94 0.36
CA CYS A 270 -35.16 20.30 0.82
C CYS A 270 -36.65 20.49 1.11
N ILE A 271 -36.97 21.12 2.24
CA ILE A 271 -38.36 21.44 2.60
C ILE A 271 -38.72 22.83 2.10
N LYS A 272 -39.84 22.95 1.40
CA LYS A 272 -40.41 24.23 0.96
C LYS A 272 -41.83 24.37 1.48
N LEU A 273 -42.09 25.47 2.20
CA LEU A 273 -43.44 25.81 2.65
C LEU A 273 -44.07 26.82 1.70
N MET A 274 -45.31 26.56 1.27
CA MET A 274 -46.08 27.45 0.41
C MET A 274 -47.48 27.65 0.96
N ARG A 275 -48.13 28.75 0.56
CA ARG A 275 -49.58 28.91 0.72
C ARG A 275 -50.25 28.60 -0.60
N ASN A 276 -51.42 27.99 -0.56
CA ASN A 276 -52.23 27.70 -1.73
C ASN A 276 -53.68 28.11 -1.50
N SER A 277 -54.38 28.42 -2.58
CA SER A 277 -55.81 28.77 -2.61
C SER A 277 -56.73 27.56 -2.40
N SER A 278 -56.17 26.38 -2.15
CA SER A 278 -56.92 25.16 -1.82
C SER A 278 -57.26 25.12 -0.33
N ASP A 279 -58.46 24.65 0.01
CA ASP A 279 -58.89 24.41 1.39
C ASP A 279 -58.22 23.17 2.03
N ARG A 280 -57.32 22.49 1.31
CA ARG A 280 -56.62 21.28 1.75
C ARG A 280 -55.13 21.53 1.98
N ILE A 281 -54.54 20.75 2.89
CA ILE A 281 -53.09 20.66 3.01
C ILE A 281 -52.59 19.74 1.90
N LEU A 282 -51.67 20.22 1.07
CA LEU A 282 -51.05 19.43 -0.01
C LEU A 282 -49.59 19.15 0.34
N ILE A 283 -49.21 17.87 0.32
CA ILE A 283 -47.81 17.45 0.37
C ILE A 283 -47.43 16.96 -1.01
N SER A 284 -46.55 17.70 -1.69
CA SER A 284 -45.99 17.34 -3.00
C SER A 284 -44.50 17.04 -2.84
N TYR A 285 -44.14 15.78 -3.03
CA TYR A 285 -42.79 15.27 -2.86
C TYR A 285 -42.15 14.88 -4.19
N GLU A 286 -40.95 15.40 -4.44
CA GLU A 286 -40.06 15.00 -5.53
C GLU A 286 -39.24 13.77 -5.12
N GLN A 287 -39.84 12.58 -5.19
CA GLN A 287 -39.20 11.34 -4.74
C GLN A 287 -38.06 10.93 -5.68
N PRO A 288 -36.78 10.95 -5.24
CA PRO A 288 -35.69 10.36 -6.00
C PRO A 288 -35.71 8.84 -5.90
N ASP A 289 -35.06 8.18 -6.85
CA ASP A 289 -35.14 6.73 -6.99
C ASP A 289 -34.34 5.91 -5.95
N TRP A 290 -33.69 6.59 -4.99
CA TRP A 290 -32.94 6.03 -3.85
C TRP A 290 -33.52 6.37 -2.46
N LEU A 291 -34.66 7.08 -2.39
CA LEU A 291 -35.35 7.38 -1.14
C LEU A 291 -36.79 6.89 -1.18
N ASP A 292 -37.24 6.38 -0.05
CA ASP A 292 -38.64 6.10 0.22
C ASP A 292 -39.17 7.07 1.27
N TYR A 293 -40.48 7.18 1.37
CA TYR A 293 -41.12 8.03 2.37
C TYR A 293 -42.34 7.34 2.98
N GLU A 294 -42.67 7.73 4.20
CA GLU A 294 -43.88 7.33 4.91
C GLU A 294 -44.65 8.59 5.32
N THR A 295 -45.93 8.63 4.94
CA THR A 295 -46.89 9.65 5.37
C THR A 295 -47.96 9.03 6.25
N GLY A 296 -48.40 9.79 7.25
CA GLY A 296 -49.46 9.32 8.15
C GLY A 296 -49.97 10.41 9.07
N THR A 297 -51.15 10.18 9.63
CA THR A 297 -51.75 11.07 10.62
C THR A 297 -51.88 10.32 11.94
N VAL A 298 -51.15 10.76 12.96
CA VAL A 298 -51.23 10.21 14.32
C VAL A 298 -51.80 11.28 15.26
N GLY A 299 -53.03 11.04 15.73
CA GLY A 299 -53.78 12.06 16.47
C GLY A 299 -54.03 13.29 15.59
N ASN A 300 -53.55 14.46 16.03
CA ASN A 300 -53.66 15.73 15.30
C ASN A 300 -52.35 16.13 14.58
N THR A 301 -51.38 15.22 14.46
CA THR A 301 -50.09 15.47 13.80
C THR A 301 -50.02 14.75 12.48
N LEU A 302 -49.79 15.49 11.40
CA LEU A 302 -49.42 14.96 10.09
C LEU A 302 -47.91 14.76 10.07
N SER A 303 -47.46 13.52 9.87
CA SER A 303 -46.04 13.15 9.82
C SER A 303 -45.61 12.78 8.41
N PHE A 304 -44.47 13.31 7.98
CA PHE A 304 -43.73 12.89 6.80
C PHE A 304 -42.33 12.45 7.24
N HIS A 305 -41.94 11.23 6.88
CA HIS A 305 -40.63 10.68 7.18
C HIS A 305 -39.99 10.10 5.92
N GLU A 306 -38.86 10.68 5.51
CA GLU A 306 -38.01 10.18 4.42
C GLU A 306 -36.98 9.19 4.96
N LYS A 307 -36.68 8.13 4.22
CA LYS A 307 -35.63 7.15 4.56
C LYS A 307 -34.93 6.61 3.31
N SER A 308 -33.69 6.18 3.46
CA SER A 308 -32.98 5.48 2.38
C SER A 308 -33.63 4.13 2.10
N ASN A 309 -33.80 3.80 0.82
CA ASN A 309 -34.28 2.49 0.38
C ASN A 309 -33.13 1.49 0.14
N GLY A 310 -31.89 1.89 0.46
CA GLY A 310 -30.70 1.06 0.32
C GLY A 310 -30.17 0.91 -1.11
N ARG A 311 -30.78 1.60 -2.09
CA ARG A 311 -30.32 1.56 -3.49
C ARG A 311 -28.96 2.21 -3.69
N LEU A 312 -28.73 3.36 -3.04
CA LEU A 312 -27.50 4.12 -3.18
C LEU A 312 -26.49 3.64 -2.12
N PRO A 313 -25.38 3.01 -2.54
CA PRO A 313 -24.31 2.65 -1.60
C PRO A 313 -23.72 3.91 -0.98
N LEU A 314 -23.09 3.81 0.20
CA LEU A 314 -22.46 4.95 0.87
C LEU A 314 -23.39 6.18 1.01
N PHE A 315 -24.70 5.96 1.16
CA PHE A 315 -25.70 7.03 1.23
C PHE A 315 -25.37 8.05 2.34
N GLU A 316 -24.83 7.56 3.45
CA GLU A 316 -24.32 8.35 4.59
C GLU A 316 -23.32 9.45 4.19
N LEU A 317 -22.51 9.23 3.15
CA LEU A 317 -21.61 10.26 2.63
C LEU A 317 -22.35 11.23 1.73
N SER A 318 -23.27 10.72 0.90
CA SER A 318 -24.02 11.55 -0.04
C SER A 318 -24.99 12.51 0.65
N ARG A 319 -25.60 12.11 1.78
CA ARG A 319 -26.55 12.95 2.53
C ARG A 319 -25.91 14.17 3.20
N LEU A 320 -24.58 14.23 3.27
CA LEU A 320 -23.85 15.40 3.77
C LEU A 320 -23.86 16.56 2.76
N HIS A 321 -24.27 16.32 1.52
CA HIS A 321 -24.35 17.33 0.47
C HIS A 321 -25.77 17.87 0.30
N GLU A 322 -25.89 19.06 -0.29
CA GLU A 322 -27.19 19.67 -0.57
C GLU A 322 -27.88 18.94 -1.73
N SER A 323 -29.06 18.37 -1.46
CA SER A 323 -29.96 17.86 -2.50
C SER A 323 -30.82 18.97 -3.08
N ARG A 324 -31.19 18.80 -4.36
CA ARG A 324 -32.18 19.64 -5.05
C ARG A 324 -33.59 19.05 -5.09
N THR A 325 -33.80 17.86 -4.54
CA THR A 325 -35.14 17.27 -4.40
C THR A 325 -35.96 18.07 -3.39
N GLN A 326 -37.23 18.34 -3.72
CA GLN A 326 -38.09 19.19 -2.90
C GLN A 326 -39.25 18.41 -2.28
N LEU A 327 -39.53 18.71 -1.02
CA LEU A 327 -40.79 18.44 -0.36
C LEU A 327 -41.54 19.76 -0.20
N VAL A 328 -42.59 19.95 -1.00
CA VAL A 328 -43.43 21.14 -0.96
C VAL A 328 -44.67 20.88 -0.11
N ILE A 329 -44.81 21.62 0.98
CA ILE A 329 -45.98 21.57 1.85
C ILE A 329 -46.78 22.85 1.61
N SER A 330 -47.94 22.71 1.00
CA SER A 330 -48.83 23.83 0.74
C SER A 330 -49.93 23.87 1.79
N MET A 331 -50.00 24.96 2.54
CA MET A 331 -51.03 25.21 3.53
C MET A 331 -52.18 26.02 2.92
N PRO A 332 -53.43 25.81 3.35
CA PRO A 332 -54.56 26.64 2.94
C PRO A 332 -54.33 28.10 3.35
N GLU A 333 -54.69 29.04 2.47
CA GLU A 333 -54.88 30.44 2.86
C GLU A 333 -56.09 30.52 3.79
N LYS A 334 -55.86 30.89 5.06
CA LYS A 334 -56.94 31.15 6.02
C LYS A 334 -57.88 32.25 5.54
#